data_AF-A0A319EA16-F1
#
_entry.id   AF-A0A319EA16-F1
#
_cell.length_a   1.000
_cell.length_b   1.000
_cell.length_c   1.000
_cell.angle_alpha   90.00
_cell.angle_beta   90.00
_cell.angle_gamma   90.00
#
_symmetry.space_group_name_H-M   'P 1'
#
loop_
_entity.id
_entity.type
_entity.pdbx_description
1 polymer ?
#
loop_
_entity_poly.entity_id
_entity_poly.type
_entity_poly.pdbx_seq_one_letter_code
_entity_poly.pdbx_strand_id
1 'polypeptide(L)'
;MAALKESLAGPGFVILNAIRVINIIVFLDLIAASVVMLIKISLLTSFFFFQAVSHVATVGVSIFLIISELPVLCGYFDQNWPLLGQSSGFITLAVAMLILGVGVLGDLNTKATSQDSLGLAFWRIVLSAGILAMIMSVINVVASFVFADSDLGVSARHVRVYGAVAPQKVMTRSSSQRTFQLSMKKEETLPTYSPQSTLRRQTSMRQNTRFPLKISSPANPINLNDAALKSLFIFFAPIIIPRAITYYRSLRVALATRPSPRPLPQDASRALNVLFFAITLCLCLSLPFNPHAPYQNIFTLTHSRLNTSTDTIFARLARLRPDQTLTAADTLLKSQFSSAGARMLYLRFGPDALTKCLFCTLDNPNSYAFYYIPFHVFVPHLFHLAVIGLVTSAAFAGLDASKWRTEFTMAAVGLALLDFYIVLTYEPLKFASAAVRAGVAVPPSSYYQLGMLRPLAFAVCDGVCALLVYLSATRRFFFSPPSRAEQVDQLISASLSSLAGTTSKLHAVSVARNAVVRDKVLKDRDDTYWRTVVAMNVDNPAFKASTGGAGDNANETAPPTSIWEEEEVIRAMSRAMAGQGGVDLAKLGVDAAEYVNGVTAGLEGNQ
;
A
#
# COMPACT_ATOMS: atom_id res chain seq x y z
N MET A 1 -41.10 -18.39 26.27
CA MET A 1 -40.33 -17.83 25.14
C MET A 1 -39.61 -16.50 25.45
N ALA A 2 -40.00 -15.72 26.46
CA ALA A 2 -39.30 -14.49 26.84
C ALA A 2 -37.92 -14.70 27.51
N ALA A 3 -37.75 -15.73 28.34
CA ALA A 3 -36.49 -16.00 29.05
C ALA A 3 -35.33 -16.46 28.13
N LEU A 4 -35.64 -17.09 26.98
CA LEU A 4 -34.65 -17.39 25.94
C LEU A 4 -34.22 -16.09 25.20
N LYS A 5 -35.13 -15.14 24.99
CA LYS A 5 -34.83 -13.87 24.30
C LYS A 5 -33.86 -12.97 25.09
N GLU A 6 -33.96 -12.91 26.41
CA GLU A 6 -33.02 -12.14 27.25
C GLU A 6 -31.62 -12.79 27.32
N SER A 7 -31.56 -14.13 27.37
CA SER A 7 -30.30 -14.89 27.39
C SER A 7 -29.52 -14.79 26.07
N LEU A 8 -30.21 -14.60 24.93
CA LEU A 8 -29.60 -14.52 23.60
C LEU A 8 -29.13 -13.11 23.18
N ALA A 9 -29.36 -12.05 23.96
CA ALA A 9 -29.02 -10.68 23.52
C ALA A 9 -27.50 -10.42 23.47
N GLY A 10 -26.71 -11.05 24.35
CA GLY A 10 -25.25 -11.03 24.33
C GLY A 10 -24.65 -12.01 23.30
N PRO A 11 -25.00 -13.32 23.35
CA PRO A 11 -24.53 -14.32 22.39
C PRO A 11 -24.97 -14.05 20.94
N GLY A 12 -26.18 -13.50 20.74
CA GLY A 12 -26.72 -13.17 19.42
C GLY A 12 -25.89 -12.12 18.66
N PHE A 13 -25.28 -11.18 19.37
CA PHE A 13 -24.31 -10.25 18.77
C PHE A 13 -23.07 -10.98 18.23
N VAL A 14 -22.57 -11.98 18.95
CA VAL A 14 -21.41 -12.78 18.52
C VAL A 14 -21.78 -13.66 17.34
N ILE A 15 -22.92 -14.35 17.40
CA ILE A 15 -23.41 -15.24 16.35
C ILE A 15 -23.68 -14.47 15.05
N LEU A 16 -24.35 -13.32 15.10
CA LEU A 16 -24.67 -12.52 13.92
C LEU A 16 -23.44 -11.85 13.28
N ASN A 17 -22.40 -11.55 14.05
CA ASN A 17 -21.13 -11.08 13.50
C ASN A 17 -20.25 -12.22 12.97
N ALA A 18 -20.34 -13.42 13.53
CA ALA A 18 -19.74 -14.62 12.93
C ALA A 18 -20.37 -14.91 11.56
N ILE A 19 -21.70 -14.84 11.44
CA ILE A 19 -22.41 -14.96 10.16
C ILE A 19 -21.94 -13.90 9.15
N ARG A 20 -21.66 -12.65 9.59
CA ARG A 20 -21.08 -11.62 8.71
C ARG A 20 -19.74 -12.05 8.12
N VAL A 21 -18.82 -12.53 8.97
CA VAL A 21 -17.49 -12.96 8.52
C VAL A 21 -17.61 -14.10 7.52
N ILE A 22 -18.50 -15.06 7.78
CA ILE A 22 -18.68 -16.19 6.88
C ILE A 22 -19.33 -15.76 5.56
N ASN A 23 -20.31 -14.85 5.58
CA ASN A 23 -20.87 -14.27 4.34
C ASN A 23 -19.79 -13.57 3.50
N ILE A 24 -18.87 -12.83 4.13
CA ILE A 24 -17.75 -12.19 3.41
C ILE A 24 -16.83 -13.24 2.77
N ILE A 25 -16.51 -14.33 3.49
CA ILE A 25 -15.71 -15.43 2.94
C ILE A 25 -16.40 -16.05 1.73
N VAL A 26 -17.71 -16.31 1.82
CA VAL A 26 -18.51 -16.85 0.70
C VAL A 26 -18.49 -15.92 -0.52
N PHE A 27 -18.56 -14.60 -0.33
CA PHE A 27 -18.44 -13.66 -1.45
C PHE A 27 -17.03 -13.64 -2.05
N LEU A 28 -15.97 -13.81 -1.25
CA LEU A 28 -14.61 -13.95 -1.76
C LEU A 28 -14.43 -15.25 -2.55
N ASP A 29 -15.05 -16.34 -2.11
CA ASP A 29 -15.04 -17.62 -2.83
C ASP A 29 -15.82 -17.53 -4.14
N LEU A 30 -16.95 -16.80 -4.18
CA LEU A 30 -17.70 -16.51 -5.42
C LEU A 30 -16.89 -15.66 -6.40
N ILE A 31 -16.11 -14.69 -5.92
CA ILE A 31 -15.19 -13.90 -6.75
C ILE A 31 -14.10 -14.79 -7.32
N ALA A 32 -13.48 -15.64 -6.49
CA ALA A 32 -12.45 -16.58 -6.94
C ALA A 32 -12.98 -17.56 -8.00
N ALA A 33 -14.17 -18.13 -7.78
CA ALA A 33 -14.85 -19.00 -8.73
C ALA A 33 -15.15 -18.29 -10.06
N SER A 34 -15.64 -17.05 -10.01
CA SER A 34 -15.96 -16.25 -11.20
C SER A 34 -14.71 -15.86 -12.00
N VAL A 35 -13.58 -15.58 -11.33
CA VAL A 35 -12.29 -15.29 -11.98
C VAL A 35 -11.72 -16.54 -12.66
N VAL A 36 -11.80 -17.71 -12.01
CA VAL A 36 -11.38 -18.99 -12.59
C VAL A 36 -12.19 -19.31 -13.85
N MET A 37 -13.50 -19.09 -13.82
CA MET A 37 -14.37 -19.27 -14.98
C MET A 37 -14.05 -18.29 -16.13
N LEU A 38 -13.65 -17.06 -15.83
CA LEU A 38 -13.23 -16.07 -16.83
C LEU A 38 -11.92 -16.46 -17.53
N ILE A 39 -10.93 -16.95 -16.77
CA ILE A 39 -9.62 -17.36 -17.31
C ILE A 39 -9.76 -18.57 -18.24
N LYS A 40 -10.72 -19.45 -17.99
CA LYS A 40 -10.91 -20.72 -18.72
C LYS A 40 -12.01 -20.66 -19.78
N ILE A 41 -12.44 -19.47 -20.19
CA ILE A 41 -13.50 -19.35 -21.20
C ILE A 41 -13.03 -19.94 -22.54
N SER A 42 -13.78 -20.92 -23.06
CA SER A 42 -13.53 -21.54 -24.35
C SER A 42 -14.04 -20.61 -25.46
N LEU A 43 -13.15 -20.18 -26.36
CA LEU A 43 -13.46 -19.28 -27.49
C LEU A 43 -14.31 -19.94 -28.60
N LEU A 44 -14.81 -21.16 -28.38
CA LEU A 44 -15.56 -21.94 -29.38
C LEU A 44 -17.08 -21.71 -29.32
N THR A 45 -17.61 -21.01 -28.31
CA THR A 45 -19.06 -20.73 -28.21
C THR A 45 -19.41 -19.34 -28.76
N SER A 46 -20.45 -19.26 -29.59
CA SER A 46 -20.89 -18.00 -30.23
C SER A 46 -21.35 -16.90 -29.26
N PHE A 47 -21.46 -17.19 -27.96
CA PHE A 47 -21.93 -16.28 -26.91
C PHE A 47 -20.88 -15.96 -25.82
N PHE A 48 -19.59 -16.22 -26.08
CA PHE A 48 -18.51 -16.02 -25.10
C PHE A 48 -18.47 -14.61 -24.47
N PHE A 49 -18.83 -13.57 -25.25
CA PHE A 49 -18.84 -12.18 -24.77
C PHE A 49 -19.87 -11.97 -23.65
N PHE A 50 -21.09 -12.49 -23.83
CA PHE A 50 -22.16 -12.35 -22.83
C PHE A 50 -21.85 -13.14 -21.56
N GLN A 51 -21.19 -14.29 -21.70
CA GLN A 51 -20.74 -15.09 -20.56
C GLN A 51 -19.62 -14.38 -19.78
N ALA A 52 -18.63 -13.79 -20.47
CA ALA A 52 -17.58 -13.00 -19.83
C ALA A 52 -18.14 -11.77 -19.10
N VAL A 53 -19.08 -11.05 -19.72
CA VAL A 53 -19.76 -9.89 -19.11
C VAL A 53 -20.59 -10.32 -17.90
N SER A 54 -21.26 -11.47 -17.94
CA SER A 54 -22.03 -12.02 -16.81
C SER A 54 -21.14 -12.34 -15.60
N HIS A 55 -19.96 -12.93 -15.83
CA HIS A 55 -18.99 -13.18 -14.75
C HIS A 55 -18.41 -11.88 -14.17
N VAL A 56 -18.09 -10.88 -15.01
CA VAL A 56 -17.66 -9.55 -14.54
C VAL A 56 -18.75 -8.85 -13.74
N ALA A 57 -20.01 -8.95 -14.18
CA ALA A 57 -21.16 -8.43 -13.44
C ALA A 57 -21.34 -9.14 -12.09
N THR A 58 -21.17 -10.47 -12.05
CA THR A 58 -21.22 -11.29 -10.83
C THR A 58 -20.13 -10.88 -9.83
N VAL A 59 -18.90 -10.60 -10.31
CA VAL A 59 -17.80 -10.05 -9.48
C VAL A 59 -18.16 -8.67 -8.96
N GLY A 60 -18.69 -7.78 -9.81
CA GLY A 60 -19.10 -6.43 -9.41
C GLY A 60 -20.20 -6.43 -8.35
N VAL A 61 -21.23 -7.26 -8.52
CA VAL A 61 -22.32 -7.41 -7.53
C VAL A 61 -21.80 -8.02 -6.23
N SER A 62 -20.90 -9.00 -6.30
CA SER A 62 -20.29 -9.60 -5.09
C SER A 62 -19.44 -8.58 -4.31
N ILE A 63 -18.66 -7.74 -4.99
CA ILE A 63 -17.91 -6.64 -4.35
C ILE A 63 -18.88 -5.62 -3.72
N PHE A 64 -19.95 -5.27 -4.42
CA PHE A 64 -20.99 -4.38 -3.88
C PHE A 64 -21.65 -4.95 -2.61
N LEU A 65 -21.95 -6.25 -2.60
CA LEU A 65 -22.52 -6.93 -1.43
C LEU A 65 -21.52 -7.03 -0.27
N ILE A 66 -20.23 -7.23 -0.53
CA ILE A 66 -19.17 -7.13 0.49
C ILE A 66 -19.16 -5.73 1.10
N ILE A 67 -19.23 -4.67 0.28
CA ILE A 67 -19.28 -3.29 0.75
C ILE A 67 -20.55 -3.04 1.59
N SER A 68 -21.68 -3.65 1.22
CA SER A 68 -22.94 -3.53 1.97
C SER A 68 -22.90 -4.21 3.35
N GLU A 69 -21.99 -5.16 3.57
CA GLU A 69 -21.77 -5.82 4.86
C GLU A 69 -20.69 -5.14 5.73
N LEU A 70 -19.93 -4.19 5.15
CA LEU A 70 -18.97 -3.36 5.88
C LEU A 70 -19.67 -2.15 6.53
N PRO A 71 -19.43 -1.86 7.82
CA PRO A 71 -20.11 -0.75 8.52
C PRO A 71 -19.67 0.67 8.12
N VAL A 72 -18.95 0.83 7.00
CA VAL A 72 -18.27 2.06 6.59
C VAL A 72 -19.23 3.09 5.94
N LEU A 73 -20.32 2.63 5.28
CA LEU A 73 -21.18 3.47 4.44
C LEU A 73 -22.68 3.41 4.83
N CYS A 74 -22.99 3.15 6.11
CA CYS A 74 -24.37 2.94 6.57
C CYS A 74 -25.34 4.08 6.16
N GLY A 75 -24.91 5.34 6.19
CA GLY A 75 -25.74 6.48 5.79
C GLY A 75 -26.07 6.51 4.30
N TYR A 76 -25.15 6.05 3.44
CA TYR A 76 -25.37 5.96 1.99
C TYR A 76 -26.36 4.84 1.65
N PHE A 77 -26.24 3.67 2.30
CA PHE A 77 -27.17 2.56 2.08
C PHE A 77 -28.57 2.83 2.65
N ASP A 78 -28.68 3.47 3.81
CA ASP A 78 -29.98 3.84 4.38
C ASP A 78 -30.74 4.86 3.50
N GLN A 79 -30.02 5.76 2.81
CA GLN A 79 -30.61 6.81 1.98
C GLN A 79 -30.90 6.36 0.53
N ASN A 80 -30.00 5.59 -0.08
CA ASN A 80 -30.09 5.23 -1.49
C ASN A 80 -30.65 3.81 -1.72
N TRP A 81 -30.54 2.90 -0.75
CA TRP A 81 -30.90 1.47 -0.88
C TRP A 81 -31.52 0.91 0.42
N PRO A 82 -32.76 1.29 0.78
CA PRO A 82 -33.36 0.93 2.08
C PRO A 82 -33.48 -0.58 2.32
N LEU A 83 -33.53 -1.38 1.25
CA LEU A 83 -33.53 -2.85 1.29
C LEU A 83 -32.22 -3.46 1.83
N LEU A 84 -31.11 -2.73 1.73
CA LEU A 84 -29.81 -3.06 2.31
C LEU A 84 -29.47 -2.15 3.50
N GLY A 85 -30.41 -1.32 3.95
CA GLY A 85 -30.27 -0.45 5.10
C GLY A 85 -30.34 -1.19 6.43
N GLN A 86 -30.11 -0.46 7.52
CA GLN A 86 -30.12 -0.98 8.89
C GLN A 86 -31.52 -1.44 9.33
N SER A 87 -32.59 -0.85 8.79
CA SER A 87 -33.99 -1.22 9.05
C SER A 87 -34.43 -2.53 8.40
N SER A 88 -33.69 -3.00 7.39
CA SER A 88 -33.96 -4.27 6.71
C SER A 88 -33.31 -5.47 7.41
N GLY A 89 -33.90 -6.65 7.25
CA GLY A 89 -33.33 -7.92 7.70
C GLY A 89 -32.22 -8.43 6.77
N PHE A 90 -31.79 -9.68 6.97
CA PHE A 90 -30.79 -10.33 6.10
C PHE A 90 -31.41 -10.97 4.84
N ILE A 91 -32.72 -10.82 4.63
CA ILE A 91 -33.48 -11.51 3.58
C ILE A 91 -33.01 -11.09 2.18
N THR A 92 -32.81 -9.79 1.95
CA THR A 92 -32.40 -9.26 0.64
C THR A 92 -31.00 -9.73 0.26
N LEU A 93 -30.09 -9.74 1.24
CA LEU A 93 -28.75 -10.30 1.12
C LEU A 93 -28.80 -11.80 0.84
N ALA A 94 -29.67 -12.55 1.55
CA ALA A 94 -29.83 -13.98 1.35
C ALA A 94 -30.35 -14.32 -0.05
N VAL A 95 -31.34 -13.58 -0.54
CA VAL A 95 -31.89 -13.75 -1.90
C VAL A 95 -30.82 -13.45 -2.95
N ALA A 96 -30.03 -12.37 -2.77
CA ALA A 96 -28.93 -12.06 -3.66
C ALA A 96 -27.86 -13.17 -3.67
N MET A 97 -27.49 -13.72 -2.50
CA MET A 97 -26.56 -14.85 -2.41
C MET A 97 -27.10 -16.12 -3.07
N LEU A 98 -28.42 -16.38 -2.96
CA LEU A 98 -29.05 -17.52 -3.61
C LEU A 98 -28.97 -17.39 -5.14
N ILE A 99 -29.29 -16.21 -5.67
CA ILE A 99 -29.27 -15.95 -7.12
C ILE A 99 -27.84 -16.10 -7.67
N LEU A 100 -26.84 -15.53 -6.99
CA LEU A 100 -25.44 -15.65 -7.39
C LEU A 100 -24.93 -17.11 -7.28
N GLY A 101 -25.30 -17.82 -6.21
CA GLY A 101 -24.93 -19.22 -6.01
C GLY A 101 -25.53 -20.16 -7.06
N VAL A 102 -26.80 -19.98 -7.40
CA VAL A 102 -27.47 -20.74 -8.47
C VAL A 102 -26.90 -20.37 -9.85
N GLY A 103 -26.57 -19.10 -10.08
CA GLY A 103 -25.91 -18.66 -11.33
C GLY A 103 -24.57 -19.36 -11.56
N VAL A 104 -23.69 -19.37 -10.55
CA VAL A 104 -22.37 -20.01 -10.63
C VAL A 104 -22.47 -21.54 -10.76
N LEU A 105 -23.46 -22.18 -10.13
CA LEU A 105 -23.74 -23.62 -10.34
C LEU A 105 -24.33 -23.90 -11.73
N GLY A 106 -25.15 -22.98 -12.25
CA GLY A 106 -25.73 -23.08 -13.58
C GLY A 106 -24.67 -23.10 -14.69
N ASP A 107 -23.57 -22.36 -14.48
CA ASP A 107 -22.45 -22.33 -15.43
C ASP A 107 -21.76 -23.71 -15.56
N LEU A 108 -21.72 -24.52 -14.49
CA LEU A 108 -21.17 -25.88 -14.51
C LEU A 108 -21.99 -26.86 -15.36
N ASN A 109 -23.23 -26.52 -15.74
CA ASN A 109 -24.09 -27.37 -16.56
C ASN A 109 -23.73 -27.31 -18.07
N THR A 110 -22.86 -26.39 -18.48
CA THR A 110 -22.45 -26.29 -19.90
C THR A 110 -21.35 -27.30 -20.24
N LYS A 111 -21.42 -27.89 -21.45
CA LYS A 111 -20.43 -28.88 -21.92
C LYS A 111 -18.99 -28.35 -22.02
N ALA A 112 -18.81 -27.02 -22.05
CA ALA A 112 -17.51 -26.36 -22.13
C ALA A 112 -16.80 -26.22 -20.77
N THR A 113 -17.53 -26.35 -19.66
CA THR A 113 -17.05 -26.22 -18.28
C THR A 113 -17.21 -27.52 -17.49
N SER A 114 -17.34 -28.66 -18.20
CA SER A 114 -17.42 -29.98 -17.58
C SER A 114 -16.08 -30.38 -16.95
N GLN A 115 -16.12 -31.38 -16.07
CA GLN A 115 -14.98 -31.87 -15.29
C GLN A 115 -13.73 -32.16 -16.15
N ASP A 116 -13.95 -32.57 -17.41
CA ASP A 116 -12.88 -32.97 -18.34
C ASP A 116 -12.11 -31.79 -18.94
N SER A 117 -12.72 -30.59 -19.05
CA SER A 117 -12.08 -29.38 -19.61
C SER A 117 -11.55 -28.42 -18.55
N LEU A 118 -12.22 -28.33 -17.39
CA LEU A 118 -11.87 -27.39 -16.30
C LEU A 118 -10.75 -27.94 -15.40
N GLY A 119 -10.63 -29.27 -15.31
CA GLY A 119 -9.78 -29.97 -14.35
C GLY A 119 -10.42 -30.11 -12.98
N LEU A 120 -10.19 -31.26 -12.33
CA LEU A 120 -10.82 -31.66 -11.06
C LEU A 120 -10.70 -30.64 -9.92
N ALA A 121 -9.55 -29.96 -9.80
CA ALA A 121 -9.31 -28.99 -8.73
C ALA A 121 -10.16 -27.73 -8.88
N PHE A 122 -10.22 -27.16 -10.08
CA PHE A 122 -10.99 -25.94 -10.36
C PHE A 122 -12.48 -26.19 -10.31
N TRP A 123 -12.93 -27.35 -10.82
CA TRP A 123 -14.33 -27.75 -10.77
C TRP A 123 -14.84 -27.86 -9.31
N ARG A 124 -14.02 -28.42 -8.41
CA ARG A 124 -14.34 -28.51 -6.97
C ARG A 124 -14.46 -27.15 -6.30
N ILE A 125 -13.60 -26.19 -6.64
CA ILE A 125 -13.63 -24.83 -6.08
C ILE A 125 -14.94 -24.13 -6.45
N VAL A 126 -15.33 -24.18 -7.73
CA VAL A 126 -16.57 -23.56 -8.22
C VAL A 126 -17.80 -24.24 -7.60
N LEU A 127 -17.80 -25.58 -7.54
CA LEU A 127 -18.87 -26.34 -6.89
C LEU A 127 -18.99 -26.00 -5.40
N SER A 128 -17.89 -25.92 -4.68
CA SER A 128 -17.89 -25.57 -3.25
C SER A 128 -18.40 -24.15 -3.01
N ALA A 129 -18.00 -23.18 -3.84
CA ALA A 129 -18.43 -21.80 -3.71
C ALA A 129 -19.96 -21.66 -3.91
N GLY A 130 -20.51 -22.36 -4.93
CA GLY A 130 -21.95 -22.37 -5.20
C GLY A 130 -22.77 -23.00 -4.06
N ILE A 131 -22.33 -24.15 -3.54
CA ILE A 131 -23.03 -24.83 -2.43
C ILE A 131 -22.96 -24.02 -1.13
N LEU A 132 -21.79 -23.44 -0.80
CA LEU A 132 -21.63 -22.59 0.38
C LEU A 132 -22.52 -21.35 0.31
N ALA A 133 -22.66 -20.73 -0.87
CA ALA A 133 -23.56 -19.60 -1.07
C ALA A 133 -25.03 -19.96 -0.82
N MET A 134 -25.49 -21.14 -1.25
CA MET A 134 -26.86 -21.60 -0.98
C MET A 134 -27.09 -21.90 0.51
N ILE A 135 -26.16 -22.57 1.17
CA ILE A 135 -26.28 -22.89 2.61
C ILE A 135 -26.31 -21.61 3.44
N MET A 136 -25.41 -20.66 3.14
CA MET A 136 -25.40 -19.37 3.85
C MET A 136 -26.63 -18.54 3.55
N SER A 137 -27.23 -18.62 2.35
CA SER A 137 -28.52 -17.99 2.08
C SER A 137 -29.60 -18.45 3.07
N VAL A 138 -29.74 -19.75 3.28
CA VAL A 138 -30.73 -20.30 4.23
C VAL A 138 -30.44 -19.85 5.67
N ILE A 139 -29.17 -19.90 6.08
CA ILE A 139 -28.76 -19.43 7.42
C ILE A 139 -29.09 -17.95 7.63
N ASN A 140 -28.92 -17.11 6.61
CA ASN A 140 -29.24 -15.68 6.69
C ASN A 140 -30.76 -15.42 6.75
N VAL A 141 -31.58 -16.22 6.05
CA VAL A 141 -33.05 -16.14 6.17
C VAL A 141 -33.47 -16.52 7.59
N VAL A 142 -32.98 -17.65 8.11
CA VAL A 142 -33.29 -18.11 9.47
C VAL A 142 -32.83 -17.11 10.53
N ALA A 143 -31.61 -16.58 10.40
CA ALA A 143 -31.10 -15.55 11.30
C ALA A 143 -31.95 -14.26 11.25
N SER A 144 -32.51 -13.92 10.08
CA SER A 144 -33.41 -12.78 9.96
C SER A 144 -34.75 -12.97 10.68
N PHE A 145 -35.22 -14.20 10.86
CA PHE A 145 -36.46 -14.49 11.59
C PHE A 145 -36.22 -14.72 13.08
N VAL A 146 -35.15 -15.42 13.46
CA VAL A 146 -34.83 -15.75 14.85
C VAL A 146 -34.42 -14.51 15.66
N PHE A 147 -33.73 -13.55 15.03
CA PHE A 147 -33.21 -12.36 15.69
C PHE A 147 -33.96 -11.06 15.33
N ALA A 148 -35.08 -11.14 14.60
CA ALA A 148 -35.97 -10.00 14.41
C ALA A 148 -37.06 -10.00 15.47
N ASP A 149 -37.35 -8.83 16.02
CA ASP A 149 -38.51 -8.62 16.89
C ASP A 149 -39.46 -7.64 16.21
N SER A 150 -40.57 -8.17 15.67
CA SER A 150 -41.59 -7.40 14.97
C SER A 150 -42.26 -6.39 15.89
N ASP A 151 -42.40 -6.73 17.17
CA ASP A 151 -43.19 -5.97 18.14
C ASP A 151 -42.44 -4.72 18.63
N LEU A 152 -41.10 -4.73 18.53
CA LEU A 152 -40.22 -3.61 18.90
C LEU A 152 -39.63 -2.89 17.66
N GLY A 153 -39.95 -3.33 16.44
CA GLY A 153 -39.38 -2.79 15.20
C GLY A 153 -37.87 -2.99 15.07
N VAL A 154 -37.32 -3.99 15.76
CA VAL A 154 -35.87 -4.25 15.81
C VAL A 154 -35.53 -5.31 14.77
N SER A 155 -34.78 -4.92 13.73
CA SER A 155 -34.26 -5.86 12.74
C SER A 155 -33.06 -6.65 13.29
N ALA A 156 -32.80 -7.84 12.74
CA ALA A 156 -31.62 -8.63 13.08
C ALA A 156 -30.30 -7.86 12.84
N ARG A 157 -30.27 -6.91 11.90
CA ARG A 157 -29.13 -6.00 11.68
C ARG A 157 -28.95 -4.98 12.81
N HIS A 158 -30.02 -4.53 13.46
CA HIS A 158 -29.94 -3.69 14.66
C HIS A 158 -29.36 -4.46 15.85
N VAL A 159 -29.78 -5.71 16.06
CA VAL A 159 -29.23 -6.59 17.10
C VAL A 159 -27.74 -6.85 16.86
N ARG A 160 -27.33 -7.02 15.59
CA ARG A 160 -25.91 -7.20 15.21
C ARG A 160 -25.02 -5.97 15.49
N VAL A 161 -25.56 -4.76 15.48
CA VAL A 161 -24.78 -3.51 15.67
C VAL A 161 -24.84 -3.03 17.11
N TYR A 162 -26.00 -3.14 17.76
CA TYR A 162 -26.25 -2.53 19.07
C TYR A 162 -26.40 -3.54 20.22
N GLY A 163 -26.39 -4.85 19.93
CA GLY A 163 -26.50 -5.91 20.93
C GLY A 163 -27.74 -5.73 21.82
N ALA A 164 -27.58 -5.93 23.12
CA ALA A 164 -28.65 -5.79 24.12
C ALA A 164 -29.28 -4.38 24.21
N VAL A 165 -28.68 -3.35 23.62
CA VAL A 165 -29.18 -1.95 23.64
C VAL A 165 -29.99 -1.61 22.39
N ALA A 166 -30.16 -2.57 21.46
CA ALA A 166 -30.93 -2.38 20.22
C ALA A 166 -32.37 -1.85 20.42
N PRO A 167 -33.19 -2.35 21.36
CA PRO A 167 -34.57 -1.85 21.52
C PRO A 167 -34.63 -0.40 22.04
N GLN A 168 -33.74 0.00 22.96
CA GLN A 168 -33.72 1.36 23.51
C GLN A 168 -33.33 2.42 22.46
N LYS A 169 -32.38 2.10 21.56
CA LYS A 169 -31.89 3.06 20.55
C LYS A 169 -32.88 3.28 19.40
N VAL A 170 -33.65 2.26 19.04
CA VAL A 170 -34.71 2.35 18.01
C VAL A 170 -35.89 3.19 18.52
N MET A 171 -36.29 3.03 19.79
CA MET A 171 -37.34 3.85 20.43
C MET A 171 -36.99 5.34 20.45
N THR A 172 -35.73 5.71 20.77
CA THR A 172 -35.27 7.11 20.71
C THR A 172 -35.25 7.71 19.30
N ARG A 173 -35.07 6.89 18.26
CA ARG A 173 -35.07 7.34 16.86
C ARG A 173 -36.49 7.55 16.33
N SER A 174 -37.44 6.72 16.77
CA SER A 174 -38.87 6.84 16.44
C SER A 174 -39.53 8.06 17.11
N SER A 175 -39.16 8.39 18.36
CA SER A 175 -39.67 9.58 19.05
C SER A 175 -39.10 10.90 18.51
N SER A 176 -37.87 10.90 17.99
CA SER A 176 -37.20 12.08 17.44
C SER A 176 -37.70 12.50 16.04
N GLN A 177 -38.46 11.66 15.32
CA GLN A 177 -39.01 12.01 14.00
C GLN A 177 -40.44 12.54 14.02
N ARG A 178 -41.04 12.72 15.20
CA ARG A 178 -42.30 13.47 15.38
C ARG A 178 -42.07 14.67 16.27
N THR A 179 -41.46 15.73 15.76
CA THR A 179 -41.61 17.08 16.32
C THR A 179 -41.08 18.12 15.35
N PHE A 180 -41.94 18.50 14.40
CA PHE A 180 -41.85 19.79 13.75
C PHE A 180 -43.27 20.36 13.61
N GLN A 181 -43.78 20.94 14.70
CA GLN A 181 -44.81 21.98 14.64
C GLN A 181 -44.59 23.00 15.76
N LEU A 182 -44.35 24.24 15.32
CA LEU A 182 -44.41 25.48 16.09
C LEU A 182 -45.83 25.72 16.63
N SER A 183 -45.97 26.26 17.84
CA SER A 183 -46.70 27.52 18.11
C SER A 183 -47.06 27.69 19.60
N MET A 184 -46.65 28.85 20.14
CA MET A 184 -47.30 29.70 21.15
C MET A 184 -48.48 29.15 21.97
N LYS A 185 -48.39 29.17 23.31
CA LYS A 185 -49.26 29.98 24.22
C LYS A 185 -49.02 29.67 25.72
N LYS A 186 -48.96 30.76 26.50
CA LYS A 186 -49.70 31.02 27.76
C LYS A 186 -49.24 30.39 29.10
N GLU A 187 -48.47 31.19 29.85
CA GLU A 187 -48.75 31.77 31.18
C GLU A 187 -49.36 30.97 32.36
N GLU A 188 -48.71 31.22 33.52
CA GLU A 188 -49.13 31.25 34.93
C GLU A 188 -49.40 29.96 35.75
N THR A 189 -48.55 29.68 36.76
CA THR A 189 -48.79 29.94 38.20
C THR A 189 -47.76 29.23 39.12
N LEU A 190 -47.42 29.90 40.23
CA LEU A 190 -46.39 29.69 41.29
C LEU A 190 -46.66 28.49 42.26
N PRO A 191 -45.95 28.30 43.41
CA PRO A 191 -44.49 28.24 43.72
C PRO A 191 -44.12 27.06 44.69
N THR A 192 -42.84 26.94 45.12
CA THR A 192 -42.41 26.83 46.56
C THR A 192 -41.11 26.03 46.83
N TYR A 193 -40.13 26.77 47.41
CA TYR A 193 -39.05 26.49 48.39
C TYR A 193 -38.11 25.26 48.31
N SER A 194 -36.80 25.54 48.44
CA SER A 194 -36.01 25.21 49.66
C SER A 194 -34.64 25.96 49.67
N PRO A 195 -33.96 26.11 50.83
CA PRO A 195 -33.20 27.32 51.18
C PRO A 195 -31.66 27.24 51.09
N GLN A 196 -31.07 28.40 51.39
CA GLN A 196 -29.68 28.87 51.28
C GLN A 196 -28.63 28.24 52.22
N SER A 197 -27.37 28.61 51.91
CA SER A 197 -26.27 29.03 52.84
C SER A 197 -25.20 27.97 53.15
N THR A 198 -23.91 28.25 53.41
CA THR A 198 -22.98 29.39 53.26
C THR A 198 -21.56 28.89 53.65
N LEU A 199 -20.50 29.53 53.13
CA LEU A 199 -19.16 29.77 53.73
C LEU A 199 -18.15 28.60 53.98
N ARG A 200 -16.91 28.74 53.45
CA ARG A 200 -15.66 29.08 54.21
C ARG A 200 -14.32 28.52 53.62
N ARG A 201 -13.58 29.40 52.93
CA ARG A 201 -12.16 29.84 53.10
C ARG A 201 -10.99 28.88 53.55
N GLN A 202 -9.95 28.83 52.69
CA GLN A 202 -8.45 28.90 52.87
C GLN A 202 -7.47 27.69 53.11
N THR A 203 -6.47 27.63 52.20
CA THR A 203 -4.97 27.51 52.30
C THR A 203 -4.21 26.26 52.81
N SER A 204 -3.20 25.85 52.00
CA SER A 204 -1.76 25.64 52.35
C SER A 204 -1.10 24.29 51.96
N MET A 205 -0.07 24.41 51.11
CA MET A 205 1.17 23.63 50.86
C MET A 205 1.44 22.18 51.36
N ARG A 206 2.13 21.47 50.43
CA ARG A 206 3.28 20.53 50.53
C ARG A 206 3.06 19.00 50.57
N GLN A 207 3.62 18.36 49.52
CA GLN A 207 4.28 17.03 49.43
C GLN A 207 3.53 15.78 49.93
N ASN A 208 3.14 14.87 49.02
CA ASN A 208 3.97 13.72 48.62
C ASN A 208 3.22 12.81 47.61
N THR A 209 4.00 12.21 46.72
CA THR A 209 3.59 11.29 45.66
C THR A 209 3.09 9.95 46.21
N ARG A 210 1.79 9.66 46.08
CA ARG A 210 1.19 8.31 45.95
C ARG A 210 -0.25 8.48 45.45
N PHE A 211 -0.54 7.99 44.25
CA PHE A 211 -1.89 8.05 43.67
C PHE A 211 -2.67 6.76 43.95
N PRO A 212 -3.87 6.84 44.57
CA PRO A 212 -4.93 5.87 44.38
C PRO A 212 -6.01 6.39 43.42
N LEU A 213 -6.66 5.45 42.75
CA LEU A 213 -7.72 5.60 41.76
C LEU A 213 -9.07 5.97 42.39
N LYS A 214 -9.77 7.00 41.86
CA LYS A 214 -11.14 6.91 41.26
C LYS A 214 -11.82 8.29 41.09
N ILE A 215 -12.24 8.52 39.84
CA ILE A 215 -13.58 8.95 39.38
C ILE A 215 -14.04 10.41 39.61
N SER A 216 -13.88 11.16 38.51
CA SER A 216 -14.79 12.09 37.80
C SER A 216 -15.45 13.31 38.47
N SER A 217 -15.26 14.47 37.82
CA SER A 217 -16.34 15.34 37.31
C SER A 217 -15.83 16.14 36.09
N PRO A 218 -16.68 16.81 35.28
CA PRO A 218 -16.72 16.61 33.84
C PRO A 218 -16.33 17.85 33.02
N ALA A 219 -15.76 17.65 31.84
CA ALA A 219 -15.82 18.61 30.73
C ALA A 219 -15.48 17.95 29.39
N ASN A 220 -16.53 17.72 28.59
CA ASN A 220 -16.68 18.04 27.16
C ASN A 220 -17.31 16.91 26.33
N PRO A 221 -18.33 17.22 25.50
CA PRO A 221 -18.94 16.26 24.60
C PRO A 221 -17.97 15.91 23.48
N ILE A 222 -17.62 14.63 23.36
CA ILE A 222 -16.85 14.09 22.25
C ILE A 222 -17.80 13.77 21.10
N ASN A 223 -17.44 14.26 19.91
CA ASN A 223 -18.11 14.13 18.63
C ASN A 223 -18.57 12.69 18.28
N LEU A 224 -19.77 12.59 17.68
CA LEU A 224 -20.48 11.36 17.29
C LEU A 224 -19.77 10.43 16.27
N ASN A 225 -18.59 10.80 15.75
CA ASN A 225 -17.79 9.92 14.89
C ASN A 225 -17.04 8.81 15.65
N ASP A 226 -16.94 8.94 16.98
CA ASP A 226 -16.16 8.03 17.82
C ASP A 226 -16.82 6.67 18.06
N ALA A 227 -18.16 6.60 18.04
CA ALA A 227 -18.87 5.35 18.39
C ALA A 227 -18.84 4.30 17.27
N ALA A 228 -18.92 4.73 16.01
CA ALA A 228 -18.82 3.85 14.84
C ALA A 228 -17.37 3.42 14.56
N LEU A 229 -16.40 4.32 14.78
CA LEU A 229 -14.98 3.98 14.75
C LEU A 229 -14.62 3.00 15.86
N LYS A 230 -15.14 3.18 17.08
CA LYS A 230 -14.88 2.26 18.20
C LYS A 230 -15.48 0.88 17.98
N SER A 231 -16.67 0.75 17.40
CA SER A 231 -17.26 -0.58 17.13
C SER A 231 -16.54 -1.33 16.00
N LEU A 232 -16.06 -0.63 14.97
CA LEU A 232 -15.25 -1.19 13.89
C LEU A 232 -13.84 -1.56 14.38
N PHE A 233 -13.23 -0.71 15.21
CA PHE A 233 -11.97 -1.02 15.88
C PHE A 233 -12.11 -2.21 16.82
N ILE A 234 -13.20 -2.40 17.56
CA ILE A 234 -13.33 -3.57 18.47
C ILE A 234 -13.37 -4.91 17.70
N PHE A 235 -13.95 -4.95 16.49
CA PHE A 235 -14.04 -6.17 15.68
C PHE A 235 -12.81 -6.45 14.83
N PHE A 236 -12.26 -5.43 14.19
CA PHE A 236 -11.03 -5.58 13.41
C PHE A 236 -9.79 -5.46 14.30
N ALA A 237 -9.90 -5.03 15.55
CA ALA A 237 -8.79 -4.95 16.50
C ALA A 237 -8.04 -6.28 16.58
N PRO A 238 -8.67 -7.42 16.87
CA PRO A 238 -7.91 -8.65 17.06
C PRO A 238 -7.22 -9.19 15.80
N ILE A 239 -7.49 -8.64 14.60
CA ILE A 239 -6.87 -9.06 13.33
C ILE A 239 -5.95 -7.97 12.76
N ILE A 240 -6.44 -6.75 12.69
CA ILE A 240 -5.70 -5.57 12.23
C ILE A 240 -4.74 -5.11 13.31
N ILE A 241 -5.06 -5.11 14.61
CA ILE A 241 -4.09 -4.69 15.64
C ILE A 241 -2.89 -5.61 15.69
N PRO A 242 -2.95 -6.96 15.68
CA PRO A 242 -1.72 -7.74 15.63
C PRO A 242 -0.96 -7.50 14.33
N ARG A 243 -1.60 -7.41 13.15
CA ARG A 243 -0.88 -7.13 11.88
C ARG A 243 -0.32 -5.72 11.82
N ALA A 244 -1.05 -4.72 12.31
CA ALA A 244 -0.64 -3.34 12.39
C ALA A 244 0.38 -3.14 13.51
N ILE A 245 0.34 -3.90 14.60
CA ILE A 245 1.40 -3.95 15.62
C ILE A 245 2.62 -4.62 15.02
N THR A 246 2.50 -5.69 14.25
CA THR A 246 3.67 -6.34 13.61
C THR A 246 4.27 -5.44 12.53
N TYR A 247 3.44 -4.76 11.73
CA TYR A 247 3.87 -3.76 10.76
C TYR A 247 4.41 -2.50 11.44
N TYR A 248 3.79 -2.03 12.51
CA TYR A 248 4.27 -0.90 13.30
C TYR A 248 5.54 -1.25 14.05
N ARG A 249 5.68 -2.47 14.58
CA ARG A 249 6.91 -2.97 15.20
C ARG A 249 7.98 -3.16 14.15
N SER A 250 7.68 -3.68 12.96
CA SER A 250 8.67 -3.82 11.88
C SER A 250 9.08 -2.47 11.31
N LEU A 251 8.15 -1.53 11.15
CA LEU A 251 8.41 -0.16 10.75
C LEU A 251 9.16 0.60 11.84
N ARG A 252 8.81 0.42 13.12
CA ARG A 252 9.52 1.01 14.27
C ARG A 252 10.92 0.45 14.40
N VAL A 253 11.10 -0.85 14.23
CA VAL A 253 12.43 -1.49 14.22
C VAL A 253 13.22 -0.98 13.02
N ALA A 254 12.65 -0.92 11.81
CA ALA A 254 13.31 -0.36 10.63
C ALA A 254 13.62 1.14 10.74
N LEU A 255 12.81 1.90 11.49
CA LEU A 255 13.05 3.31 11.82
C LEU A 255 14.10 3.47 12.93
N ALA A 256 14.14 2.55 13.89
CA ALA A 256 15.10 2.57 15.01
C ALA A 256 16.49 2.07 14.60
N THR A 257 16.58 1.12 13.67
CA THR A 257 17.84 0.64 13.08
C THR A 257 18.28 1.47 11.87
N ARG A 258 17.70 2.65 11.68
CA ARG A 258 17.99 3.48 10.51
C ARG A 258 19.45 3.97 10.56
N PRO A 259 20.21 3.81 9.46
CA PRO A 259 21.48 4.51 9.32
C PRO A 259 21.27 6.04 9.31
N SER A 260 22.29 6.81 9.70
CA SER A 260 22.20 8.27 9.64
C SER A 260 21.82 8.75 8.22
N PRO A 261 21.00 9.82 8.10
CA PRO A 261 20.63 10.37 6.80
C PRO A 261 21.89 10.65 5.97
N ARG A 262 21.91 10.12 4.75
CA ARG A 262 23.02 10.32 3.80
C ARG A 262 22.73 11.56 2.95
N PRO A 263 23.74 12.38 2.59
CA PRO A 263 23.59 13.35 1.50
C PRO A 263 23.17 12.65 0.21
N LEU A 264 22.45 13.37 -0.66
CA LEU A 264 21.93 12.82 -1.90
C LEU A 264 23.08 12.25 -2.77
N PRO A 265 23.07 10.97 -3.14
CA PRO A 265 24.07 10.41 -4.03
C PRO A 265 23.95 11.02 -5.43
N GLN A 266 25.09 11.17 -6.12
CA GLN A 266 25.15 11.82 -7.43
C GLN A 266 24.26 11.12 -8.48
N ASP A 267 24.17 9.78 -8.45
CA ASP A 267 23.32 9.01 -9.36
C ASP A 267 21.84 9.36 -9.22
N ALA A 268 21.33 9.43 -7.97
CA ALA A 268 19.96 9.83 -7.69
C ALA A 268 19.70 11.30 -8.02
N SER A 269 20.72 12.16 -7.87
CA SER A 269 20.62 13.57 -8.29
C SER A 269 20.42 13.72 -9.78
N ARG A 270 21.06 12.90 -10.63
CA ARG A 270 20.85 12.91 -12.08
C ARG A 270 19.41 12.54 -12.44
N ALA A 271 18.89 11.47 -11.83
CA ALA A 271 17.49 11.06 -11.98
C ALA A 271 16.50 12.15 -11.56
N LEU A 272 16.73 12.79 -10.41
CA LEU A 272 15.90 13.90 -9.92
C LEU A 272 15.97 15.12 -10.84
N ASN A 273 17.13 15.43 -11.43
CA ASN A 273 17.26 16.52 -12.40
C ASN A 273 16.46 16.25 -13.68
N VAL A 274 16.45 15.00 -14.16
CA VAL A 274 15.62 14.60 -15.31
C VAL A 274 14.13 14.73 -14.97
N LEU A 275 13.70 14.22 -13.81
CA LEU A 275 12.31 14.39 -13.37
C LEU A 275 11.94 15.86 -13.19
N PHE A 276 12.83 16.68 -12.65
CA PHE A 276 12.62 18.11 -12.51
C PHE A 276 12.40 18.76 -13.88
N PHE A 277 13.25 18.46 -14.87
CA PHE A 277 13.07 18.96 -16.23
C PHE A 277 11.75 18.48 -16.84
N ALA A 278 11.41 17.19 -16.70
CA ALA A 278 10.14 16.65 -17.17
C ALA A 278 8.92 17.32 -16.51
N ILE A 279 8.93 17.50 -15.18
CA ILE A 279 7.87 18.18 -14.44
C ILE A 279 7.73 19.63 -14.90
N THR A 280 8.84 20.37 -14.99
CA THR A 280 8.80 21.77 -15.45
C THR A 280 8.28 21.89 -16.89
N LEU A 281 8.73 21.02 -17.79
CA LEU A 281 8.23 20.96 -19.16
C LEU A 281 6.73 20.65 -19.20
N CYS A 282 6.29 19.62 -18.49
CA CYS A 282 4.88 19.24 -18.40
C CYS A 282 4.00 20.34 -17.78
N LEU A 283 4.49 21.03 -16.74
CA LEU A 283 3.81 22.19 -16.18
C LEU A 283 3.72 23.33 -17.20
N CYS A 284 4.82 23.66 -17.89
CA CYS A 284 4.81 24.67 -18.95
C CYS A 284 3.84 24.31 -20.09
N LEU A 285 3.77 23.04 -20.49
CA LEU A 285 2.86 22.55 -21.52
C LEU A 285 1.38 22.58 -21.08
N SER A 286 1.11 22.47 -19.78
CA SER A 286 -0.24 22.57 -19.20
C SER A 286 -0.76 24.00 -19.08
N LEU A 287 0.12 25.00 -19.17
CA LEU A 287 -0.23 26.40 -19.06
C LEU A 287 -0.77 26.95 -20.40
N PRO A 288 -1.70 27.93 -20.37
CA PRO A 288 -2.36 28.45 -21.55
C PRO A 288 -1.45 29.27 -22.48
N PHE A 289 -0.23 29.61 -22.05
CA PHE A 289 0.77 30.31 -22.87
C PHE A 289 1.55 29.39 -23.82
N ASN A 290 1.25 28.09 -23.80
CA ASN A 290 1.92 27.09 -24.62
C ASN A 290 1.66 27.36 -26.13
N PRO A 291 2.70 27.57 -26.95
CA PRO A 291 2.56 27.77 -28.41
C PRO A 291 1.96 26.55 -29.13
N HIS A 292 2.11 25.36 -28.55
CA HIS A 292 1.59 24.09 -29.07
C HIS A 292 0.30 23.66 -28.36
N ALA A 293 -0.36 24.55 -27.62
CA ALA A 293 -1.65 24.24 -27.04
C ALA A 293 -2.67 23.89 -28.15
N PRO A 294 -3.53 22.88 -27.94
CA PRO A 294 -4.64 22.63 -28.85
C PRO A 294 -5.46 23.91 -29.06
N TYR A 295 -5.88 24.13 -30.31
CA TYR A 295 -6.72 25.29 -30.64
C TYR A 295 -7.97 25.33 -29.78
N GLN A 296 -8.30 26.53 -29.31
CA GLN A 296 -9.53 26.75 -28.57
C GLN A 296 -10.74 26.46 -29.46
N ASN A 297 -11.78 25.89 -28.83
CA ASN A 297 -13.02 25.51 -29.48
C ASN A 297 -13.71 26.72 -30.17
N ILE A 298 -14.11 26.57 -31.43
CA ILE A 298 -14.84 27.60 -32.19
C ILE A 298 -16.15 27.99 -31.51
N PHE A 299 -16.84 27.07 -30.85
CA PHE A 299 -18.07 27.36 -30.09
C PHE A 299 -17.79 28.28 -28.89
N THR A 300 -16.64 28.12 -28.21
CA THR A 300 -16.25 29.00 -27.10
C THR A 300 -15.74 30.35 -27.60
N LEU A 301 -15.00 30.38 -28.70
CA LEU A 301 -14.54 31.62 -29.33
C LEU A 301 -15.69 32.48 -29.85
N THR A 302 -16.69 31.87 -30.50
CA THR A 302 -17.83 32.60 -31.10
C THR A 302 -19.02 32.77 -30.16
N HIS A 303 -18.91 32.29 -28.91
CA HIS A 303 -20.01 32.19 -27.94
C HIS A 303 -21.29 31.60 -28.55
N SER A 304 -21.13 30.52 -29.32
CA SER A 304 -22.21 29.89 -30.08
C SER A 304 -22.68 28.59 -29.41
N ARG A 305 -23.97 28.30 -29.54
CA ARG A 305 -24.57 27.08 -29.01
C ARG A 305 -24.43 25.93 -30.01
N LEU A 306 -24.59 24.70 -29.56
CA LEU A 306 -24.50 23.53 -30.44
C LEU A 306 -25.57 23.53 -31.56
N ASN A 307 -26.74 24.11 -31.30
CA ASN A 307 -27.87 24.17 -32.25
C ASN A 307 -27.80 25.39 -33.20
N THR A 308 -26.85 26.30 -33.03
CA THR A 308 -26.70 27.49 -33.87
C THR A 308 -26.39 27.08 -35.33
N SER A 309 -26.88 27.81 -36.33
CA SER A 309 -26.67 27.45 -37.74
C SER A 309 -25.18 27.57 -38.13
N THR A 310 -24.72 26.71 -39.06
CA THR A 310 -23.31 26.67 -39.46
C THR A 310 -22.85 28.04 -40.01
N ASP A 311 -23.67 28.69 -40.84
CA ASP A 311 -23.32 29.99 -41.41
C ASP A 311 -23.16 31.09 -40.38
N THR A 312 -23.97 31.11 -39.32
CA THR A 312 -23.84 32.13 -38.27
C THR A 312 -22.59 31.92 -37.41
N ILE A 313 -22.20 30.66 -37.16
CA ILE A 313 -20.96 30.33 -36.45
C ILE A 313 -19.75 30.84 -37.25
N PHE A 314 -19.68 30.49 -38.54
CA PHE A 314 -18.54 30.86 -39.38
C PHE A 314 -18.54 32.36 -39.74
N ALA A 315 -19.69 33.02 -39.81
CA ALA A 315 -19.76 34.48 -39.95
C ALA A 315 -19.24 35.21 -38.69
N ARG A 316 -19.49 34.67 -37.49
CA ARG A 316 -18.90 35.17 -36.24
C ARG A 316 -17.41 34.88 -36.18
N LEU A 317 -16.99 33.69 -36.60
CA LEU A 317 -15.58 33.31 -36.64
C LEU A 317 -14.77 34.21 -37.58
N ALA A 318 -15.32 34.53 -38.76
CA ALA A 318 -14.69 35.44 -39.72
C ALA A 318 -14.33 36.79 -39.07
N ARG A 319 -15.23 37.35 -38.24
CA ARG A 319 -14.97 38.61 -37.51
C ARG A 319 -13.86 38.53 -36.48
N LEU A 320 -13.53 37.34 -35.98
CA LEU A 320 -12.48 37.11 -34.98
C LEU A 320 -11.11 36.80 -35.61
N ARG A 321 -11.06 36.55 -36.92
CA ARG A 321 -9.81 36.24 -37.64
C ARG A 321 -9.10 37.54 -38.08
N PRO A 322 -7.77 37.50 -38.21
CA PRO A 322 -7.05 38.55 -38.92
C PRO A 322 -7.64 38.65 -40.34
N ASP A 323 -7.83 39.87 -40.82
CA ASP A 323 -8.42 40.20 -42.14
C ASP A 323 -9.93 40.00 -42.29
N GLN A 324 -10.66 39.70 -41.20
CA GLN A 324 -12.12 39.49 -41.21
C GLN A 324 -12.61 38.43 -42.21
N THR A 325 -11.72 37.54 -42.65
CA THR A 325 -11.99 36.50 -43.64
C THR A 325 -11.79 35.11 -43.05
N LEU A 326 -12.42 34.11 -43.68
CA LEU A 326 -12.26 32.71 -43.29
C LEU A 326 -10.96 32.16 -43.87
N THR A 327 -10.15 31.53 -43.03
CA THR A 327 -8.95 30.81 -43.46
C THR A 327 -9.34 29.62 -44.34
N ALA A 328 -8.44 29.16 -45.24
CA ALA A 328 -8.67 27.93 -46.01
C ALA A 328 -8.99 26.70 -45.14
N ALA A 329 -8.40 26.61 -43.94
CA ALA A 329 -8.75 25.57 -42.98
C ALA A 329 -10.17 25.73 -42.41
N ASP A 330 -10.62 26.97 -42.20
CA ASP A 330 -11.95 27.26 -41.68
C ASP A 330 -13.03 26.97 -42.75
N THR A 331 -12.74 27.20 -44.05
CA THR A 331 -13.66 26.87 -45.14
C THR A 331 -13.80 25.36 -45.33
N LEU A 332 -12.71 24.60 -45.19
CA LEU A 332 -12.75 23.13 -45.16
C LEU A 332 -13.51 22.60 -43.94
N LEU A 333 -13.35 23.24 -42.77
CA LEU A 333 -14.11 22.83 -41.59
C LEU A 333 -15.59 23.15 -41.74
N LYS A 334 -15.94 24.27 -42.40
CA LYS A 334 -17.32 24.67 -42.67
C LYS A 334 -18.05 23.63 -43.52
N SER A 335 -17.41 23.07 -44.54
CA SER A 335 -18.05 22.04 -45.39
C SER A 335 -18.33 20.74 -44.63
N GLN A 336 -17.55 20.43 -43.59
CA GLN A 336 -17.75 19.24 -42.76
C GLN A 336 -18.84 19.40 -41.69
N PHE A 337 -19.29 20.62 -41.40
CA PHE A 337 -20.32 20.91 -40.37
C PHE A 337 -21.75 20.75 -40.91
N SER A 338 -22.03 19.64 -41.60
CA SER A 338 -23.32 19.32 -42.21
C SER A 338 -24.36 18.82 -41.20
N SER A 339 -23.92 18.14 -40.13
CA SER A 339 -24.80 17.49 -39.15
C SER A 339 -24.44 17.82 -37.70
N ALA A 340 -25.39 17.63 -36.78
CA ALA A 340 -25.13 17.74 -35.34
C ALA A 340 -24.10 16.69 -34.86
N GLY A 341 -24.07 15.51 -35.47
CA GLY A 341 -23.07 14.47 -35.20
C GLY A 341 -21.65 14.95 -35.52
N ALA A 342 -21.45 15.63 -36.65
CA ALA A 342 -20.14 16.19 -37.03
C ALA A 342 -19.64 17.20 -36.00
N ARG A 343 -20.55 18.04 -35.48
CA ARG A 343 -20.22 19.02 -34.42
C ARG A 343 -19.83 18.33 -33.11
N MET A 344 -20.48 17.21 -32.75
CA MET A 344 -20.10 16.42 -31.58
C MET A 344 -18.72 15.77 -31.74
N LEU A 345 -18.43 15.22 -32.92
CA LEU A 345 -17.11 14.65 -33.21
C LEU A 345 -16.01 15.70 -33.16
N TYR A 346 -16.28 16.91 -33.66
CA TYR A 346 -15.37 18.05 -33.56
C TYR A 346 -15.05 18.40 -32.09
N LEU A 347 -16.05 18.44 -31.21
CA LEU A 347 -15.84 18.70 -29.78
C LEU A 347 -14.99 17.62 -29.11
N ARG A 348 -15.06 16.38 -29.62
CA ARG A 348 -14.37 15.21 -29.07
C ARG A 348 -12.92 15.08 -29.53
N PHE A 349 -12.70 15.08 -30.85
CA PHE A 349 -11.41 14.78 -31.48
C PHE A 349 -10.70 16.00 -32.07
N GLY A 350 -11.35 17.16 -32.13
CA GLY A 350 -10.79 18.41 -32.64
C GLY A 350 -10.92 18.58 -34.16
N PRO A 351 -10.44 19.72 -34.71
CA PRO A 351 -10.56 20.07 -36.13
C PRO A 351 -9.74 19.16 -37.07
N ASP A 352 -8.57 18.70 -36.60
CA ASP A 352 -7.64 17.91 -37.42
C ASP A 352 -8.25 16.56 -37.81
N ALA A 353 -8.98 15.93 -36.90
CA ALA A 353 -9.65 14.66 -37.17
C ALA A 353 -10.75 14.78 -38.25
N LEU A 354 -11.37 15.96 -38.40
CA LEU A 354 -12.41 16.19 -39.41
C LEU A 354 -11.85 16.68 -40.75
N THR A 355 -10.71 17.38 -40.74
CA THR A 355 -10.18 18.03 -41.96
C THR A 355 -9.06 17.24 -42.63
N LYS A 356 -8.27 16.49 -41.85
CA LYS A 356 -7.08 15.76 -42.35
C LYS A 356 -7.30 14.26 -42.50
N CYS A 357 -8.34 13.69 -41.89
CA CYS A 357 -8.59 12.25 -41.97
C CYS A 357 -9.26 11.86 -43.30
N LEU A 358 -8.56 11.09 -44.14
CA LEU A 358 -9.10 10.63 -45.44
C LEU A 358 -10.08 9.44 -45.33
N PHE A 359 -9.96 8.61 -44.29
CA PHE A 359 -10.74 7.36 -44.15
C PHE A 359 -11.89 7.45 -43.14
N CYS A 360 -12.06 8.61 -42.50
CA CYS A 360 -13.07 8.79 -41.46
C CYS A 360 -14.45 9.02 -42.08
N THR A 361 -15.45 8.27 -41.60
CA THR A 361 -16.85 8.40 -42.03
C THR A 361 -17.73 8.73 -40.84
N LEU A 362 -18.73 9.59 -41.06
CA LEU A 362 -19.64 10.06 -40.00
C LEU A 362 -20.48 8.93 -39.37
N ASP A 363 -20.74 7.86 -40.12
CA ASP A 363 -21.53 6.71 -39.67
C ASP A 363 -20.78 5.86 -38.62
N ASN A 364 -19.44 5.86 -38.66
CA ASN A 364 -18.59 5.11 -37.74
C ASN A 364 -17.71 6.05 -36.90
N PRO A 365 -18.15 6.45 -35.68
CA PRO A 365 -17.37 7.35 -34.83
C PRO A 365 -16.02 6.77 -34.39
N ASN A 366 -15.88 5.43 -34.42
CA ASN A 366 -14.63 4.74 -34.10
C ASN A 366 -13.52 5.03 -35.12
N SER A 367 -13.85 5.33 -36.39
CA SER A 367 -12.86 5.67 -37.41
C SER A 367 -12.04 6.91 -37.01
N TYR A 368 -12.69 7.90 -36.40
CA TYR A 368 -12.04 9.10 -35.89
C TYR A 368 -11.19 8.81 -34.64
N ALA A 369 -11.61 7.86 -33.81
CA ALA A 369 -10.81 7.43 -32.66
C ALA A 369 -9.49 6.80 -33.10
N PHE A 370 -9.50 5.95 -34.14
CA PHE A 370 -8.29 5.35 -34.70
C PHE A 370 -7.30 6.38 -35.26
N TYR A 371 -7.79 7.47 -35.86
CA TYR A 371 -6.93 8.57 -36.29
C TYR A 371 -6.35 9.34 -35.10
N TYR A 372 -7.16 9.61 -34.08
CA TYR A 372 -6.80 10.47 -32.95
C TYR A 372 -5.83 9.83 -31.95
N ILE A 373 -6.07 8.57 -31.59
CA ILE A 373 -5.39 7.88 -30.48
C ILE A 373 -3.87 7.78 -30.67
N PRO A 374 -3.32 7.35 -31.82
CA PRO A 374 -1.89 7.17 -31.98
C PRO A 374 -1.10 8.46 -31.69
N PHE A 375 -1.56 9.59 -32.22
CA PHE A 375 -0.85 10.87 -32.12
C PHE A 375 -1.09 11.59 -30.78
N HIS A 376 -2.32 11.57 -30.28
CA HIS A 376 -2.67 12.38 -29.10
C HIS A 376 -2.64 11.60 -27.78
N VAL A 377 -2.79 10.28 -27.80
CA VAL A 377 -2.76 9.44 -26.59
C VAL A 377 -1.45 8.67 -26.51
N PHE A 378 -1.10 7.88 -27.53
CA PHE A 378 0.06 6.99 -27.43
C PHE A 378 1.39 7.72 -27.43
N VAL A 379 1.62 8.69 -28.33
CA VAL A 379 2.90 9.41 -28.39
C VAL A 379 3.26 10.08 -27.04
N PRO A 380 2.37 10.86 -26.38
CA PRO A 380 2.69 11.44 -25.07
C PRO A 380 2.95 10.39 -23.98
N HIS A 381 2.20 9.28 -23.95
CA HIS A 381 2.40 8.23 -22.95
C HIS A 381 3.66 7.40 -23.20
N LEU A 382 4.02 7.16 -24.46
CA LEU A 382 5.29 6.52 -24.81
C LEU A 382 6.47 7.39 -24.39
N PHE A 383 6.37 8.70 -24.59
CA PHE A 383 7.38 9.64 -24.10
C PHE A 383 7.49 9.62 -22.57
N HIS A 384 6.35 9.66 -21.86
CA HIS A 384 6.32 9.57 -20.40
C HIS A 384 6.93 8.26 -19.88
N LEU A 385 6.60 7.13 -20.52
CA LEU A 385 7.17 5.82 -20.20
C LEU A 385 8.68 5.76 -20.48
N ALA A 386 9.16 6.44 -21.52
CA ALA A 386 10.59 6.55 -21.81
C ALA A 386 11.33 7.38 -20.73
N VAL A 387 10.73 8.49 -20.26
CA VAL A 387 11.27 9.29 -19.16
C VAL A 387 11.35 8.48 -17.87
N ILE A 388 10.27 7.77 -17.50
CA ILE A 388 10.26 6.89 -16.33
C ILE A 388 11.27 5.75 -16.50
N GLY A 389 11.37 5.16 -17.69
CA GLY A 389 12.34 4.11 -17.99
C GLY A 389 13.80 4.56 -17.83
N LEU A 390 14.12 5.79 -18.26
CA LEU A 390 15.44 6.39 -18.09
C LEU A 390 15.75 6.64 -16.60
N VAL A 391 14.83 7.27 -15.88
CA VAL A 391 14.95 7.64 -14.46
C VAL A 391 15.01 6.41 -13.53
N THR A 392 14.46 5.28 -13.96
CA THR A 392 14.48 4.03 -13.18
C THR A 392 15.54 3.03 -13.67
N SER A 393 16.39 3.41 -14.61
CA SER A 393 17.46 2.53 -15.09
C SER A 393 18.63 2.48 -14.09
N ALA A 394 19.07 1.26 -13.74
CA ALA A 394 20.14 1.06 -12.75
C ALA A 394 21.47 1.72 -13.17
N ALA A 395 21.78 1.72 -14.47
CA ALA A 395 23.01 2.32 -15.00
C ALA A 395 23.04 3.86 -14.90
N PHE A 396 21.88 4.51 -14.96
CA PHE A 396 21.80 5.98 -14.94
C PHE A 396 21.50 6.53 -13.54
N ALA A 397 20.52 5.93 -12.85
CA ALA A 397 19.91 6.46 -11.63
C ALA A 397 20.33 5.71 -10.35
N GLY A 398 21.08 4.61 -10.50
CA GLY A 398 21.52 3.77 -9.39
C GLY A 398 20.44 2.82 -8.86
N LEU A 399 20.83 2.01 -7.87
CA LEU A 399 19.98 0.95 -7.29
C LEU A 399 18.76 1.51 -6.56
N ASP A 400 18.90 2.68 -5.91
CA ASP A 400 17.85 3.29 -5.10
C ASP A 400 16.62 3.70 -5.92
N ALA A 401 16.82 4.13 -7.18
CA ALA A 401 15.73 4.45 -8.11
C ALA A 401 15.25 3.20 -8.87
N SER A 402 16.16 2.27 -9.20
CA SER A 402 15.83 1.06 -9.96
C SER A 402 14.82 0.15 -9.27
N LYS A 403 14.76 0.14 -7.93
CA LYS A 403 13.79 -0.67 -7.18
C LYS A 403 12.33 -0.26 -7.45
N TRP A 404 12.09 0.99 -7.82
CA TRP A 404 10.76 1.52 -8.08
C TRP A 404 10.29 1.33 -9.52
N ARG A 405 11.12 0.70 -10.38
CA ARG A 405 10.83 0.55 -11.81
C ARG A 405 9.49 -0.13 -12.07
N THR A 406 9.18 -1.23 -11.38
CA THR A 406 7.90 -1.94 -11.55
C THR A 406 6.72 -1.07 -11.15
N GLU A 407 6.79 -0.42 -9.99
CA GLU A 407 5.71 0.43 -9.49
C GLU A 407 5.47 1.64 -10.39
N PHE A 408 6.53 2.32 -10.82
CA PHE A 408 6.41 3.50 -11.68
C PHE A 408 5.96 3.14 -13.09
N THR A 409 6.42 2.01 -13.64
CA THR A 409 5.95 1.55 -14.96
C THR A 409 4.49 1.11 -14.90
N MET A 410 4.05 0.41 -13.85
CA MET A 410 2.63 0.08 -13.66
C MET A 410 1.77 1.34 -13.52
N ALA A 411 2.22 2.35 -12.78
CA ALA A 411 1.51 3.63 -12.64
C ALA A 411 1.39 4.35 -14.00
N ALA A 412 2.46 4.40 -14.79
CA ALA A 412 2.47 5.02 -16.11
C ALA A 412 1.55 4.29 -17.11
N VAL A 413 1.60 2.96 -17.13
CA VAL A 413 0.70 2.14 -17.96
C VAL A 413 -0.76 2.30 -17.50
N GLY A 414 -1.00 2.33 -16.20
CA GLY A 414 -2.32 2.58 -15.63
C GLY A 414 -2.90 3.94 -16.07
N LEU A 415 -2.07 4.99 -16.07
CA LEU A 415 -2.46 6.31 -16.57
C LEU A 415 -2.78 6.29 -18.07
N ALA A 416 -2.00 5.57 -18.87
CA ALA A 416 -2.23 5.39 -20.30
C ALA A 416 -3.54 4.65 -20.60
N LEU A 417 -3.82 3.57 -19.86
CA LEU A 417 -5.06 2.81 -20.00
C LEU A 417 -6.27 3.64 -19.58
N LEU A 418 -6.14 4.43 -18.51
CA LEU A 418 -7.19 5.33 -18.06
C LEU A 418 -7.49 6.41 -19.11
N ASP A 419 -6.47 7.06 -19.68
CA ASP A 419 -6.65 8.07 -20.71
C ASP A 419 -7.25 7.47 -22.00
N PHE A 420 -6.77 6.30 -22.42
CA PHE A 420 -7.35 5.56 -23.55
C PHE A 420 -8.83 5.22 -23.32
N TYR A 421 -9.17 4.74 -22.12
CA TYR A 421 -10.55 4.45 -21.72
C TYR A 421 -11.43 5.71 -21.75
N ILE A 422 -10.95 6.83 -21.19
CA ILE A 422 -11.67 8.11 -21.20
C ILE A 422 -11.89 8.55 -22.65
N VAL A 423 -10.86 8.55 -23.50
CA VAL A 423 -10.97 8.98 -24.90
C VAL A 423 -11.97 8.12 -25.69
N LEU A 424 -12.07 6.81 -25.41
CA LEU A 424 -13.00 5.89 -26.09
C LEU A 424 -14.43 5.95 -25.57
N THR A 425 -14.63 6.20 -24.28
CA THR A 425 -15.97 6.20 -23.66
C THR A 425 -16.59 7.58 -23.56
N TYR A 426 -15.81 8.64 -23.68
CA TYR A 426 -16.30 10.00 -23.51
C TYR A 426 -17.23 10.42 -24.64
N GLU A 427 -18.50 10.60 -24.31
CA GLU A 427 -19.49 11.22 -25.19
C GLU A 427 -19.80 12.65 -24.71
N PRO A 428 -19.52 13.68 -25.54
CA PRO A 428 -19.57 15.08 -25.08
C PRO A 428 -20.96 15.53 -24.62
N LEU A 429 -22.04 14.91 -25.11
CA LEU A 429 -23.40 15.25 -24.66
C LEU A 429 -23.86 14.51 -23.41
N LYS A 430 -23.42 13.26 -23.20
CA LYS A 430 -23.81 12.49 -22.00
C LYS A 430 -23.17 13.06 -20.74
N PHE A 431 -21.91 13.48 -20.83
CA PHE A 431 -21.14 14.03 -19.72
C PHE A 431 -21.23 15.57 -19.60
N ALA A 432 -21.99 16.24 -20.48
CA ALA A 432 -22.20 17.68 -20.40
C ALA A 432 -23.22 18.09 -19.33
N SER A 433 -23.05 19.30 -18.80
CA SER A 433 -23.99 19.90 -17.85
C SER A 433 -25.39 20.03 -18.46
N ALA A 434 -26.43 20.02 -17.60
CA ALA A 434 -27.82 20.12 -18.04
C ALA A 434 -28.07 21.39 -18.89
N ALA A 435 -27.34 22.49 -18.61
CA ALA A 435 -27.43 23.73 -19.37
C ALA A 435 -26.86 23.61 -20.80
N VAL A 436 -25.83 22.79 -21.01
CA VAL A 436 -25.28 22.53 -22.35
C VAL A 436 -26.21 21.59 -23.12
N ARG A 437 -26.77 20.56 -22.46
CA ARG A 437 -27.77 19.67 -23.08
C ARG A 437 -29.06 20.41 -23.46
N ALA A 438 -29.48 21.38 -22.63
CA ALA A 438 -30.61 22.26 -22.93
C ALA A 438 -30.29 23.33 -23.99
N GLY A 439 -29.06 23.39 -24.50
CA GLY A 439 -28.63 24.36 -25.52
C GLY A 439 -28.56 25.80 -25.00
N VAL A 440 -28.51 26.01 -23.68
CA VAL A 440 -28.42 27.33 -23.05
C VAL A 440 -26.96 27.78 -22.94
N ALA A 441 -26.06 26.86 -22.56
CA ALA A 441 -24.65 27.11 -22.35
C ALA A 441 -23.77 26.61 -23.52
N VAL A 442 -22.58 27.16 -23.65
CA VAL A 442 -21.61 26.79 -24.68
C VAL A 442 -20.99 25.42 -24.36
N PRO A 443 -20.91 24.49 -25.32
CA PRO A 443 -20.35 23.17 -25.07
C PRO A 443 -18.82 23.23 -24.86
N PRO A 444 -18.28 22.61 -23.79
CA PRO A 444 -16.84 22.43 -23.63
C PRO A 444 -16.32 21.40 -24.65
N SER A 445 -15.10 21.60 -25.14
CA SER A 445 -14.41 20.61 -25.99
C SER A 445 -13.52 19.72 -25.14
N SER A 446 -13.76 18.41 -25.18
CA SER A 446 -12.89 17.46 -24.48
C SER A 446 -11.49 17.42 -25.10
N TYR A 447 -11.36 17.65 -26.41
CA TYR A 447 -10.07 17.77 -27.08
C TYR A 447 -9.14 18.77 -26.39
N TYR A 448 -9.63 20.00 -26.16
CA TYR A 448 -8.88 21.06 -25.48
C TYR A 448 -8.59 20.71 -24.01
N GLN A 449 -9.61 20.21 -23.29
CA GLN A 449 -9.46 19.87 -21.86
C GLN A 449 -8.45 18.74 -21.64
N LEU A 450 -8.54 17.65 -22.41
CA LEU A 450 -7.61 16.52 -22.34
C LEU A 450 -6.19 16.95 -22.72
N GLY A 451 -6.04 17.84 -23.72
CA GLY A 451 -4.73 18.37 -24.10
C GLY A 451 -4.06 19.19 -22.99
N MET A 452 -4.83 19.87 -22.13
CA MET A 452 -4.30 20.60 -20.96
C MET A 452 -4.12 19.71 -19.73
N LEU A 453 -5.06 18.79 -19.47
CA LEU A 453 -5.07 17.93 -18.29
C LEU A 453 -4.02 16.81 -18.36
N ARG A 454 -3.72 16.30 -19.55
CA ARG A 454 -2.73 15.22 -19.73
C ARG A 454 -1.31 15.61 -19.27
N PRO A 455 -0.70 16.72 -19.73
CA PRO A 455 0.61 17.12 -19.24
C PRO A 455 0.57 17.47 -17.73
N LEU A 456 -0.54 17.99 -17.21
CA LEU A 456 -0.71 18.19 -15.77
C LEU A 456 -0.70 16.87 -14.99
N ALA A 457 -1.39 15.84 -15.50
CA ALA A 457 -1.41 14.51 -14.88
C ALA A 457 0.00 13.87 -14.86
N PHE A 458 0.77 14.04 -15.94
CA PHE A 458 2.18 13.62 -15.97
C PHE A 458 3.01 14.35 -14.93
N ALA A 459 2.88 15.68 -14.81
CA ALA A 459 3.61 16.46 -13.80
C ALA A 459 3.29 16.02 -12.36
N VAL A 460 2.03 15.71 -12.06
CA VAL A 460 1.62 15.19 -10.75
C VAL A 460 2.22 13.81 -10.49
N CYS A 461 2.14 12.89 -11.47
CA CYS A 461 2.71 11.56 -11.37
C CYS A 461 4.23 11.60 -11.16
N ASP A 462 4.94 12.42 -11.95
CA ASP A 462 6.39 12.59 -11.87
C ASP A 462 6.81 13.27 -10.56
N GLY A 463 6.00 14.20 -10.04
CA GLY A 463 6.21 14.80 -8.72
C GLY A 463 6.15 13.78 -7.59
N VAL A 464 5.21 12.84 -7.64
CA VAL A 464 5.13 11.72 -6.69
C VAL A 464 6.33 10.78 -6.84
N CYS A 465 6.72 10.46 -8.08
CA CYS A 465 7.90 9.62 -8.35
C CYS A 465 9.18 10.28 -7.83
N ALA A 466 9.37 11.59 -8.08
CA ALA A 466 10.51 12.36 -7.60
C ALA A 466 10.58 12.37 -6.06
N LEU A 467 9.44 12.55 -5.39
CA LEU A 467 9.37 12.49 -3.93
C LEU A 467 9.79 11.11 -3.40
N LEU A 468 9.29 10.03 -4.00
CA LEU A 468 9.64 8.66 -3.58
C LEU A 468 11.13 8.35 -3.78
N VAL A 469 11.69 8.75 -4.93
CA VAL A 469 13.13 8.59 -5.22
C VAL A 469 13.99 9.40 -4.24
N TYR A 470 13.62 10.66 -3.97
CA TYR A 470 14.32 11.50 -3.01
C TYR A 470 14.30 10.90 -1.60
N LEU A 471 13.13 10.42 -1.16
CA LEU A 471 12.97 9.81 0.16
C LEU A 471 13.75 8.50 0.30
N SER A 472 13.82 7.69 -0.76
CA SER A 472 14.63 6.46 -0.76
C SER A 472 16.12 6.75 -0.82
N ALA A 473 16.57 7.67 -1.68
CA ALA A 473 17.99 7.98 -1.88
C ALA A 473 18.63 8.65 -0.65
N THR A 474 17.88 9.49 0.08
CA THR A 474 18.35 10.11 1.33
C THR A 474 18.27 9.18 2.54
N ARG A 475 17.82 7.92 2.34
CA ARG A 475 17.54 6.93 3.40
C ARG A 475 16.61 7.46 4.49
N ARG A 476 15.78 8.45 4.13
CA ARG A 476 14.80 9.05 5.04
C ARG A 476 13.53 8.22 5.13
N PHE A 477 13.13 7.50 4.09
CA PHE A 477 12.02 6.54 4.15
C PHE A 477 12.31 5.40 3.17
N PHE A 478 11.78 4.19 3.46
CA PHE A 478 11.95 3.00 2.60
C PHE A 478 13.40 2.50 2.47
N PHE A 479 14.06 2.30 3.61
CA PHE A 479 15.35 1.60 3.68
C PHE A 479 15.13 0.10 3.42
N SER A 480 15.73 -0.39 2.35
CA SER A 480 15.83 -1.82 2.07
C SER A 480 17.14 -2.30 2.69
N PRO A 481 17.12 -3.16 3.73
CA PRO A 481 18.36 -3.73 4.23
C PRO A 481 19.04 -4.52 3.10
N PRO A 482 20.38 -4.50 3.01
CA PRO A 482 21.11 -5.32 2.05
C PRO A 482 20.66 -6.78 2.19
N SER A 483 20.52 -7.47 1.06
CA SER A 483 20.12 -8.87 1.06
C SER A 483 21.12 -9.72 1.84
N ARG A 484 20.72 -10.90 2.36
CA ARG A 484 21.64 -11.79 3.09
C ARG A 484 22.88 -12.13 2.25
N ALA A 485 22.72 -12.23 0.93
CA ALA A 485 23.83 -12.43 0.00
C ALA A 485 24.79 -11.23 -0.01
N GLU A 486 24.27 -10.00 -0.17
CA GLU A 486 25.11 -8.79 -0.14
C GLU A 486 25.76 -8.54 1.23
N GLN A 487 25.08 -8.91 2.33
CA GLN A 487 25.68 -8.85 3.67
C GLN A 487 26.84 -9.83 3.81
N VAL A 488 26.69 -11.04 3.27
CA VAL A 488 27.75 -12.04 3.24
C VAL A 488 28.89 -11.57 2.36
N ASP A 489 28.63 -11.03 1.17
CA ASP A 489 29.69 -10.49 0.29
C ASP A 489 30.42 -9.29 0.91
N GLN A 490 29.70 -8.41 1.60
CA GLN A 490 30.29 -7.27 2.30
C GLN A 490 31.12 -7.71 3.50
N LEU A 491 30.69 -8.77 4.21
CA LEU A 491 31.43 -9.35 5.32
C LEU A 491 32.65 -10.14 4.84
N ILE A 492 32.53 -10.89 3.75
CA ILE A 492 33.63 -11.61 3.10
C ILE A 492 34.66 -10.63 2.56
N SER A 493 34.26 -9.56 1.88
CA SER A 493 35.21 -8.55 1.36
C SER A 493 35.91 -7.78 2.47
N ALA A 494 35.19 -7.41 3.54
CA ALA A 494 35.79 -6.79 4.72
C ALA A 494 36.76 -7.75 5.43
N SER A 495 36.38 -9.00 5.64
CA SER A 495 37.24 -10.00 6.27
C SER A 495 38.43 -10.37 5.40
N LEU A 496 38.27 -10.46 4.07
CA LEU A 496 39.37 -10.70 3.14
C LEU A 496 40.41 -9.58 3.20
N SER A 497 39.96 -8.31 3.31
CA SER A 497 40.87 -7.16 3.42
C SER A 497 41.66 -7.17 4.73
N SER A 498 41.03 -7.53 5.85
CA SER A 498 41.73 -7.65 7.14
C SER A 498 42.65 -8.87 7.17
N LEU A 499 42.23 -9.99 6.58
CA LEU A 499 43.02 -11.21 6.44
C LEU A 499 44.24 -10.99 5.53
N ALA A 500 44.12 -10.20 4.46
CA ALA A 500 45.24 -9.79 3.62
C ALA A 500 46.26 -8.93 4.41
N GLY A 501 45.77 -8.06 5.30
CA GLY A 501 46.60 -7.29 6.21
C GLY A 501 47.31 -8.13 7.27
N THR A 502 46.67 -9.17 7.81
CA THR A 502 47.29 -10.06 8.80
C THR A 502 48.23 -11.06 8.15
N THR A 503 47.88 -11.63 6.99
CA THR A 503 48.75 -12.57 6.27
C THR A 503 50.05 -11.91 5.84
N SER A 504 50.00 -10.66 5.35
CA SER A 504 51.22 -9.91 4.99
C SER A 504 52.12 -9.65 6.20
N LYS A 505 51.54 -9.34 7.38
CA LYS A 505 52.29 -9.19 8.63
C LYS A 505 52.88 -10.51 9.11
N LEU A 506 52.13 -11.61 9.04
CA LEU A 506 52.64 -12.94 9.40
C LEU A 506 53.78 -13.39 8.48
N HIS A 507 53.64 -13.13 7.17
CA HIS A 507 54.72 -13.34 6.22
C HIS A 507 55.95 -12.50 6.57
N ALA A 508 55.78 -11.22 6.92
CA ALA A 508 56.89 -10.37 7.35
C ALA A 508 57.58 -10.90 8.62
N VAL A 509 56.81 -11.35 9.63
CA VAL A 509 57.35 -11.95 10.86
C VAL A 509 58.07 -13.27 10.57
N SER A 510 57.51 -14.12 9.70
CA SER A 510 58.14 -15.38 9.29
C SER A 510 59.48 -15.12 8.59
N VAL A 511 59.52 -14.15 7.67
CA VAL A 511 60.76 -13.73 7.00
C VAL A 511 61.76 -13.15 8.00
N ALA A 512 61.32 -12.30 8.93
CA ALA A 512 62.18 -11.74 9.96
C ALA A 512 62.76 -12.82 10.89
N ARG A 513 61.94 -13.78 11.33
CA ARG A 513 62.40 -14.92 12.15
C ARG A 513 63.40 -15.78 11.38
N ASN A 514 63.14 -16.06 10.11
CA ASN A 514 64.07 -16.78 9.26
C ASN A 514 65.39 -16.01 9.05
N ALA A 515 65.34 -14.69 8.96
CA ALA A 515 66.54 -13.85 8.88
C ALA A 515 67.34 -13.88 10.20
N VAL A 516 66.67 -13.74 11.35
CA VAL A 516 67.30 -13.82 12.68
C VAL A 516 67.97 -15.18 12.90
N VAL A 517 67.33 -16.28 12.51
CA VAL A 517 67.91 -17.63 12.67
C VAL A 517 69.14 -17.84 11.78
N ARG A 518 69.20 -17.17 10.62
CA ARG A 518 70.32 -17.29 9.66
C ARG A 518 71.51 -16.40 10.01
N ASP A 519 71.30 -15.29 10.71
CA ASP A 519 72.38 -14.43 11.21
C ASP A 519 72.82 -14.86 12.61
N LYS A 520 74.09 -15.25 12.73
CA LYS A 520 74.65 -15.73 14.01
C LYS A 520 74.58 -14.68 15.12
N VAL A 521 74.83 -13.40 14.82
CA VAL A 521 74.86 -12.32 15.82
C VAL A 521 73.46 -12.00 16.33
N LEU A 522 72.46 -12.01 15.45
CA LEU A 522 71.07 -11.78 15.84
C LEU A 522 70.50 -12.98 16.61
N LYS A 523 70.84 -14.20 16.20
CA LYS A 523 70.46 -15.42 16.92
C LYS A 523 71.03 -15.48 18.33
N ASP A 524 72.31 -15.16 18.52
CA ASP A 524 72.93 -15.17 19.85
C ASP A 524 72.24 -14.17 20.81
N ARG A 525 71.79 -13.02 20.29
CA ARG A 525 71.01 -12.04 21.05
C ARG A 525 69.60 -12.53 21.37
N ASP A 526 68.90 -13.12 20.41
CA ASP A 526 67.56 -13.70 20.61
C ASP A 526 67.61 -14.83 21.63
N ASP A 527 68.56 -15.76 21.51
CA ASP A 527 68.75 -16.86 22.46
C ASP A 527 69.10 -16.33 23.87
N THR A 528 69.89 -15.25 23.96
CA THR A 528 70.20 -14.62 25.25
C THR A 528 68.96 -13.98 25.87
N TYR A 529 68.16 -13.27 25.07
CA TYR A 529 66.87 -12.74 25.51
C TYR A 529 65.95 -13.86 26.03
N TRP A 530 65.73 -14.92 25.26
CA TRP A 530 64.87 -16.03 25.68
C TRP A 530 65.43 -16.76 26.90
N ARG A 531 66.75 -16.95 27.00
CA ARG A 531 67.39 -17.49 28.22
C ARG A 531 67.14 -16.61 29.43
N THR A 532 67.20 -15.27 29.29
CA THR A 532 66.89 -14.36 30.40
C THR A 532 65.42 -14.39 30.78
N VAL A 533 64.48 -14.44 29.83
CA VAL A 533 63.04 -14.56 30.11
C VAL A 533 62.72 -15.88 30.82
N VAL A 534 63.29 -16.99 30.36
CA VAL A 534 63.12 -18.30 31.00
C VAL A 534 63.75 -18.30 32.40
N ALA A 535 64.93 -17.70 32.57
CA ALA A 535 65.56 -17.57 33.89
C ALA A 535 64.70 -16.73 34.85
N MET A 536 64.11 -15.62 34.39
CA MET A 536 63.16 -14.83 35.19
C MET A 536 61.91 -15.63 35.56
N ASN A 537 61.42 -16.50 34.68
CA ASN A 537 60.30 -17.40 34.99
C ASN A 537 60.69 -18.53 35.95
N VAL A 538 61.92 -19.04 35.90
CA VAL A 538 62.44 -20.11 36.78
C VAL A 538 62.82 -19.57 38.17
N ASP A 539 63.29 -18.33 38.24
CA ASP A 539 63.54 -17.62 39.50
C ASP A 539 62.28 -16.96 40.09
N ASN A 540 61.11 -17.23 39.50
CA ASN A 540 59.84 -16.86 40.10
C ASN A 540 59.67 -17.63 41.44
N PRO A 541 59.58 -16.93 42.59
CA PRO A 541 59.52 -17.55 43.91
C PRO A 541 58.30 -18.49 44.12
N ALA A 542 57.30 -18.45 43.23
CA ALA A 542 56.19 -19.39 43.23
C ALA A 542 56.58 -20.85 42.85
N PHE A 543 57.63 -21.07 42.05
CA PHE A 543 57.99 -22.41 41.58
C PHE A 543 59.06 -23.11 42.46
N LYS A 544 59.88 -22.34 43.18
CA LYS A 544 60.85 -22.86 44.17
C LYS A 544 60.20 -23.37 45.48
N ALA A 545 58.88 -23.17 45.65
CA ALA A 545 58.15 -23.58 46.86
C ALA A 545 57.67 -25.06 46.86
N SER A 546 58.05 -25.89 45.88
CA SER A 546 57.60 -27.30 45.82
C SER A 546 58.62 -28.34 46.30
N THR A 547 59.83 -27.95 46.69
CA THR A 547 60.86 -28.89 47.22
C THR A 547 61.71 -28.24 48.32
N GLY A 548 61.14 -28.07 49.51
CA GLY A 548 61.90 -27.65 50.70
C GLY A 548 60.97 -27.30 51.86
N GLY A 549 61.08 -28.03 52.97
CA GLY A 549 60.14 -27.97 54.09
C GLY A 549 60.19 -26.70 54.95
N ALA A 550 59.03 -26.48 55.60
CA ALA A 550 58.77 -25.79 56.87
C ALA A 550 59.52 -24.48 57.21
N GLY A 551 58.75 -23.39 57.36
CA GLY A 551 59.17 -22.21 58.11
C GLY A 551 58.18 -21.04 58.00
N ASP A 552 57.51 -20.73 59.11
CA ASP A 552 56.71 -19.53 59.32
C ASP A 552 57.53 -18.24 59.09
N ASN A 553 56.97 -17.27 58.37
CA ASN A 553 56.71 -15.89 58.85
C ASN A 553 56.51 -14.88 57.70
N ALA A 554 55.37 -14.21 57.78
CA ALA A 554 55.08 -12.80 57.50
C ALA A 554 55.87 -12.01 56.44
N ASN A 555 55.07 -11.52 55.46
CA ASN A 555 55.04 -10.15 54.96
C ASN A 555 56.16 -9.70 54.02
N GLU A 556 55.97 -9.91 52.71
CA GLU A 556 56.56 -9.05 51.68
C GLU A 556 55.77 -9.12 50.36
N THR A 557 55.65 -7.95 49.74
CA THR A 557 54.88 -7.59 48.54
C THR A 557 55.18 -8.51 47.36
N ALA A 558 54.20 -9.29 46.90
CA ALA A 558 54.35 -10.22 45.77
C ALA A 558 54.54 -9.47 44.43
N PRO A 559 55.64 -9.72 43.67
CA PRO A 559 55.77 -9.35 42.26
C PRO A 559 55.25 -10.49 41.35
N PRO A 560 55.13 -10.28 40.02
CA PRO A 560 53.96 -10.65 39.25
C PRO A 560 53.81 -12.16 39.04
N THR A 561 52.61 -12.65 39.28
CA THR A 561 52.11 -13.90 38.70
C THR A 561 52.36 -13.88 37.20
N SER A 562 52.72 -15.01 36.60
CA SER A 562 52.89 -15.06 35.15
C SER A 562 51.62 -14.50 34.48
N ILE A 563 51.76 -13.74 33.39
CA ILE A 563 50.60 -13.15 32.67
C ILE A 563 49.53 -14.22 32.34
N TRP A 564 49.94 -15.48 32.22
CA TRP A 564 49.08 -16.64 31.98
C TRP A 564 48.25 -17.09 33.21
N GLU A 565 48.68 -16.71 34.41
CA GLU A 565 48.00 -16.96 35.69
C GLU A 565 47.08 -15.81 36.12
N GLU A 566 47.13 -14.67 35.43
CA GLU A 566 46.21 -13.56 35.69
C GLU A 566 44.77 -14.03 35.49
N GLU A 567 43.93 -13.84 36.51
CA GLU A 567 42.53 -14.29 36.49
C GLU A 567 41.77 -13.69 35.30
N GLU A 568 42.16 -12.51 34.83
CA GLU A 568 41.62 -11.88 33.63
C GLU A 568 41.99 -12.63 32.35
N VAL A 569 43.23 -13.12 32.23
CA VAL A 569 43.72 -13.89 31.10
C VAL A 569 43.15 -15.31 31.12
N ILE A 570 43.04 -15.95 32.28
CA ILE A 570 42.36 -17.25 32.42
C ILE A 570 40.88 -17.12 32.08
N ARG A 571 40.22 -16.04 32.52
CA ARG A 571 38.81 -15.77 32.20
C ARG A 571 38.61 -15.41 30.73
N ALA A 572 39.57 -14.73 30.10
CA ALA A 572 39.56 -14.46 28.66
C ALA A 572 39.80 -15.75 27.86
N MET A 573 40.77 -16.57 28.26
CA MET A 573 41.12 -17.83 27.60
C MET A 573 40.02 -18.88 27.76
N SER A 574 39.39 -18.99 28.93
CA SER A 574 38.23 -19.86 29.15
C SER A 574 36.99 -19.40 28.37
N ARG A 575 36.73 -18.09 28.26
CA ARG A 575 35.67 -17.57 27.37
C ARG A 575 35.95 -17.84 25.89
N ALA A 576 37.21 -17.78 25.49
CA ALA A 576 37.63 -18.12 24.13
C ALA A 576 37.47 -19.63 23.88
N MET A 577 37.93 -20.49 24.80
CA MET A 577 37.79 -21.96 24.70
C MET A 577 36.34 -22.44 24.81
N ALA A 578 35.48 -21.72 25.51
CA ALA A 578 34.05 -21.98 25.58
C ALA A 578 33.25 -21.44 24.36
N GLY A 579 33.93 -20.90 23.34
CA GLY A 579 33.30 -20.42 22.10
C GLY A 579 32.48 -19.13 22.24
N GLN A 580 32.52 -18.46 23.39
CA GLN A 580 31.76 -17.24 23.66
C GLN A 580 32.33 -15.99 22.99
N GLY A 581 33.51 -16.09 22.37
CA GLY A 581 34.16 -15.01 21.61
C GLY A 581 33.84 -14.97 20.11
N GLY A 582 32.93 -15.81 19.62
CA GLY A 582 32.59 -15.89 18.19
C GLY A 582 33.63 -16.58 17.31
N VAL A 583 34.71 -17.08 17.90
CA VAL A 583 35.72 -17.93 17.25
C VAL A 583 35.71 -19.28 17.97
N ASP A 584 35.27 -20.32 17.28
CA ASP A 584 35.27 -21.69 17.78
C ASP A 584 36.67 -22.29 17.62
N LEU A 585 37.46 -22.25 18.70
CA LEU A 585 38.85 -22.72 18.71
C LEU A 585 38.98 -24.22 18.42
N ALA A 586 37.97 -25.02 18.76
CA ALA A 586 37.97 -26.44 18.44
C ALA A 586 37.87 -26.65 16.93
N LYS A 587 36.95 -25.92 16.29
CA LYS A 587 36.83 -25.91 14.82
C LYS A 587 38.07 -25.33 14.16
N LEU A 588 38.62 -24.24 14.69
CA LEU A 588 39.83 -23.60 14.17
C LEU A 588 41.05 -24.53 14.27
N GLY A 589 41.15 -25.32 15.35
CA GLY A 589 42.22 -26.30 15.53
C GLY A 589 42.11 -27.47 14.56
N VAL A 590 40.88 -27.92 14.27
CA VAL A 590 40.62 -28.95 13.24
C VAL A 590 40.92 -28.40 11.84
N ASP A 591 40.44 -27.21 11.50
CA ASP A 591 40.68 -26.56 10.21
C ASP A 591 42.18 -26.26 10.01
N ALA A 592 42.90 -25.86 11.07
CA ALA A 592 44.34 -25.64 11.03
C ALA A 592 45.13 -26.94 10.87
N ALA A 593 44.73 -28.03 11.55
CA ALA A 593 45.34 -29.34 11.38
C ALA A 593 45.08 -29.92 9.98
N GLU A 594 43.89 -29.73 9.43
CA GLU A 594 43.54 -30.15 8.07
C GLU A 594 44.31 -29.33 7.02
N TYR A 595 44.45 -28.01 7.21
CA TYR A 595 45.27 -27.16 6.35
C TYR A 595 46.75 -27.55 6.41
N VAL A 596 47.31 -27.74 7.61
CA VAL A 596 48.70 -28.18 7.78
C VAL A 596 48.89 -29.54 7.13
N ASN A 597 48.02 -30.52 7.41
CA ASN A 597 48.08 -31.86 6.79
C ASN A 597 47.93 -31.79 5.27
N GLY A 598 47.08 -30.92 4.72
CA GLY A 598 46.94 -30.73 3.28
C GLY A 598 48.20 -30.13 2.63
N VAL A 599 48.88 -29.21 3.34
CA VAL A 599 50.13 -28.60 2.89
C VAL A 599 51.32 -29.54 3.08
N THR A 600 51.33 -30.37 4.13
CA THR A 600 52.41 -31.32 4.43
C THR A 600 52.24 -32.67 3.76
N ALA A 601 51.04 -33.04 3.30
CA ALA A 601 50.81 -34.28 2.56
C ALA A 601 51.64 -34.35 1.27
N GLY A 602 51.98 -33.21 0.66
CA GLY A 602 52.90 -33.15 -0.48
C GLY A 602 54.39 -33.26 -0.10
N LEU A 603 54.74 -33.07 1.17
CA LEU A 603 56.12 -33.16 1.70
C LEU A 603 56.45 -34.58 2.21
N GLU A 604 55.45 -35.36 2.63
CA GLU A 604 55.63 -36.74 3.12
C GLU A 604 55.77 -37.78 1.99
N GLY A 605 55.52 -37.40 0.72
CA GLY A 605 55.60 -38.28 -0.44
C GLY A 605 56.96 -38.35 -1.16
N ASN A 606 58.03 -37.80 -0.58
CA ASN A 606 59.36 -37.75 -1.22
C ASN A 606 60.47 -38.35 -0.34
N GLN A 607 60.24 -39.58 0.14
CA GLN A 607 61.29 -40.51 0.57
C GLN A 607 61.23 -41.79 -0.26
#